data_AF-A0A6J7Q887-F1
#
_entry.id   AF-A0A6J7Q887-F1
#
_cell.length_a   1.000
_cell.length_b   1.000
_cell.length_c   1.000
_cell.angle_alpha   90.00
_cell.angle_beta   90.00
_cell.angle_gamma   90.00
#
_symmetry.space_group_name_H-M   'P 1'
#
loop_
_entity.id
_entity.type
_entity.pdbx_description
1 polymer ?
#
loop_
_entity_poly.entity_id
_entity_poly.type
_entity_poly.pdbx_seq_one_letter_code
_entity_poly.pdbx_strand_id
1 'polypeptide(L)'
;MTPIAPPKSANPTLRFLLYAAALTGGWAGLLSLLVYGIGRLLGVPFEVPSLFGGDLTVVPWLLVLFAPVFVAAVGALLSSLMLGRRGARRVVYWGGTFIALLSLSRILMQPADVLWSTRIWLAIPNVITWLLVVPQLARIVGDSEPGASVERDA
;
A
#
# COMPACT_ATOMS: atom_id res chain seq x y z
N MET A 1 -1.25 -23.36 27.23
CA MET A 1 -2.33 -22.54 26.65
C MET A 1 -2.43 -22.90 25.17
N THR A 2 -3.39 -23.73 24.77
CA THR A 2 -3.66 -24.01 23.36
C THR A 2 -4.37 -22.79 22.75
N PRO A 3 -3.89 -22.21 21.63
CA PRO A 3 -4.56 -21.07 21.00
C PRO A 3 -5.98 -21.47 20.59
N ILE A 4 -6.97 -20.74 21.11
CA ILE A 4 -8.36 -20.91 20.72
C ILE A 4 -8.57 -20.11 19.43
N ALA A 5 -8.92 -20.80 18.34
CA ALA A 5 -9.22 -20.15 17.08
C ALA A 5 -10.53 -19.33 17.16
N PRO A 6 -10.62 -18.19 16.46
CA PRO A 6 -11.79 -17.31 16.49
C PRO A 6 -13.05 -17.97 15.88
N PRO A 7 -14.26 -17.55 16.30
CA PRO A 7 -15.52 -18.06 15.75
C PRO A 7 -15.70 -17.63 14.28
N LYS A 8 -16.38 -18.44 13.46
CA LYS A 8 -16.68 -18.12 12.04
C LYS A 8 -17.42 -16.79 11.83
N SER A 9 -18.18 -16.29 12.82
CA SER A 9 -18.84 -14.98 12.77
C SER A 9 -17.85 -13.80 12.73
N ALA A 10 -16.60 -14.02 13.15
CA ALA A 10 -15.51 -13.04 13.06
C ALA A 10 -14.75 -13.10 11.73
N ASN A 11 -15.21 -13.90 10.76
CA ASN A 11 -14.56 -13.97 9.45
C ASN A 11 -14.54 -12.59 8.78
N PRO A 12 -13.40 -12.18 8.22
CA PRO A 12 -13.26 -10.86 7.66
C PRO A 12 -14.09 -10.71 6.38
N THR A 13 -14.66 -9.51 6.24
CA THR A 13 -15.53 -9.10 5.14
C THR A 13 -14.89 -7.95 4.38
N LEU A 14 -15.45 -7.60 3.22
CA LEU A 14 -15.01 -6.45 2.43
C LEU A 14 -14.97 -5.15 3.24
N ARG A 15 -15.90 -4.97 4.18
CA ARG A 15 -15.94 -3.76 5.04
C ARG A 15 -14.68 -3.62 5.90
N PHE A 16 -14.18 -4.73 6.45
CA PHE A 16 -12.95 -4.72 7.24
C PHE A 16 -11.72 -4.41 6.37
N LEU A 17 -11.67 -4.93 5.14
CA LEU A 17 -10.59 -4.62 4.19
C LEU A 17 -10.59 -3.14 3.79
N LEU A 18 -11.75 -2.58 3.46
CA LEU A 18 -11.88 -1.16 3.09
C LEU A 18 -11.56 -0.24 4.27
N TYR A 19 -12.02 -0.58 5.47
CA TYR A 19 -11.67 0.17 6.68
C TYR A 19 -10.15 0.15 6.93
N ALA A 20 -9.53 -1.03 6.85
CA ALA A 20 -8.09 -1.17 7.00
C ALA A 20 -7.31 -0.40 5.92
N ALA A 21 -7.77 -0.43 4.67
CA ALA A 21 -7.19 0.36 3.59
C ALA A 21 -7.31 1.86 3.82
N ALA A 22 -8.47 2.34 4.29
CA ALA A 22 -8.66 3.76 4.61
C ALA A 22 -7.72 4.20 5.74
N LEU A 23 -7.61 3.40 6.80
CA LEU A 23 -6.76 3.71 7.95
C LEU A 23 -5.27 3.67 7.58
N THR A 24 -4.81 2.55 7.00
CA THR A 24 -3.39 2.35 6.63
C THR A 24 -2.97 3.27 5.48
N GLY A 25 -3.82 3.45 4.48
CA GLY A 25 -3.63 4.39 3.38
C GLY A 25 -3.62 5.85 3.86
N GLY A 26 -4.49 6.19 4.82
CA GLY A 26 -4.51 7.53 5.44
C GLY A 26 -3.22 7.84 6.19
N TRP A 27 -2.76 6.91 7.04
CA TRP A 27 -1.47 7.04 7.72
C TRP A 27 -0.29 7.09 6.74
N ALA A 28 -0.30 6.25 5.70
CA ALA A 28 0.71 6.28 4.66
C ALA A 28 0.73 7.62 3.91
N GLY A 29 -0.45 8.19 3.61
CA GLY A 29 -0.59 9.51 3.00
C GLY A 29 -0.02 10.63 3.87
N LEU A 30 -0.35 10.65 5.16
CA LEU A 30 0.17 11.65 6.10
C LEU A 30 1.69 11.56 6.26
N LEU A 31 2.23 10.34 6.42
CA LEU A 31 3.67 10.14 6.50
C LEU A 31 4.38 10.50 5.19
N SER A 32 3.77 10.19 4.05
CA SER A 32 4.31 10.57 2.73
C SER A 32 4.32 12.09 2.55
N LEU A 33 3.29 12.79 3.01
CA LEU A 33 3.22 14.24 3.00
C LEU A 33 4.29 14.87 3.90
N LEU A 34 4.51 14.29 5.09
CA LEU A 34 5.60 14.71 5.99
C LEU A 34 6.97 14.57 5.31
N VAL A 35 7.23 13.42 4.69
CA VAL A 35 8.48 13.16 3.96
C VAL A 35 8.66 14.14 2.78
N TYR A 36 7.59 14.39 2.02
CA TYR A 36 7.61 15.36 0.93
C TYR A 36 7.89 16.78 1.44
N GLY A 37 7.26 17.19 2.55
CA GLY A 37 7.51 18.47 3.19
C GLY A 37 8.95 18.63 3.65
N ILE A 38 9.53 17.60 4.29
CA ILE A 38 10.94 17.61 4.70
C ILE A 38 11.85 17.71 3.48
N GLY A 39 11.64 16.90 2.44
CA GLY A 39 12.44 16.99 1.22
C GLY A 39 12.37 18.38 0.58
N ARG A 40 11.20 19.02 0.59
CA ARG A 40 11.00 20.38 0.08
C ARG A 40 11.76 21.42 0.90
N LEU A 41 11.74 21.31 2.22
CA LEU A 41 12.51 22.18 3.12
C LEU A 41 14.02 22.02 2.93
N LEU A 42 14.47 20.83 2.54
CA LEU A 42 15.87 20.55 2.19
C LEU A 42 16.24 20.92 0.74
N GLY A 43 15.33 21.57 0.00
CA GLY A 43 15.59 22.07 -1.36
C GLY A 43 15.44 21.03 -2.47
N VAL A 44 14.82 19.87 -2.22
CA VAL A 44 14.56 18.87 -3.26
C VAL A 44 13.44 19.36 -4.19
N PRO A 45 13.65 19.38 -5.52
CA PRO A 45 12.68 19.95 -6.46
C PRO A 45 11.42 19.08 -6.65
N PHE A 46 11.53 17.76 -6.50
CA PHE A 46 10.45 16.79 -6.78
C PHE A 46 9.88 16.89 -8.19
N GLU A 47 10.76 17.07 -9.17
CA GLU A 47 10.40 17.13 -10.58
C GLU A 47 10.44 15.75 -11.23
N VAL A 48 9.38 15.42 -11.96
CA VAL A 48 9.25 14.17 -12.73
C VAL A 48 8.75 14.46 -14.15
N PRO A 49 9.12 13.63 -15.14
CA PRO A 49 8.65 13.81 -16.51
C PRO A 49 7.12 13.79 -16.54
N SER A 50 6.51 14.78 -17.19
CA SER A 50 5.07 14.79 -17.34
C SER A 50 4.62 13.66 -18.27
N LEU A 51 3.43 13.12 -18.04
CA LEU A 51 2.85 12.09 -18.90
C LEU A 51 2.35 12.64 -20.25
N PHE A 52 2.16 13.96 -20.37
CA PHE A 52 1.48 14.61 -21.49
C PHE A 52 2.36 15.63 -22.25
N GLY A 53 3.64 15.72 -21.89
CA GLY A 53 4.60 16.69 -22.42
C GLY A 53 6.01 16.39 -21.93
N GLY A 54 7.02 16.74 -22.73
CA GLY A 54 8.43 16.45 -22.41
C GLY A 54 9.00 17.24 -21.24
N ASP A 55 8.22 18.14 -20.64
CA ASP A 55 8.67 18.99 -19.54
C ASP A 55 8.66 18.24 -18.20
N LEU A 56 9.59 18.67 -17.34
CA LEU A 56 9.63 18.26 -15.95
C LEU A 56 8.56 19.01 -15.15
N THR A 57 7.76 18.26 -14.41
CA THR A 57 6.66 18.79 -13.60
C THR A 57 6.86 18.43 -12.13
N VAL A 58 6.62 19.41 -11.27
CA VAL A 58 6.69 19.22 -9.82
C VAL A 58 5.54 18.33 -9.37
N VAL A 59 5.85 17.28 -8.61
CA VAL A 59 4.82 16.40 -8.03
C VAL A 59 3.94 17.21 -7.07
N PRO A 60 2.61 17.27 -7.29
CA PRO A 60 1.71 18.02 -6.43
C PRO A 60 1.52 17.31 -5.09
N TRP A 61 1.53 18.07 -3.99
CA TRP A 61 1.41 17.54 -2.63
C TRP A 61 0.10 16.76 -2.40
N LEU A 62 -1.00 17.17 -3.06
CA LEU A 62 -2.28 16.46 -3.03
C LEU A 62 -2.15 15.02 -3.55
N LEU A 63 -1.36 14.81 -4.60
CA LEU A 63 -1.11 13.48 -5.15
C LEU A 63 -0.32 12.64 -4.15
N VAL A 64 0.68 13.21 -3.49
CA VAL A 64 1.45 12.52 -2.44
C VAL A 64 0.55 12.08 -1.27
N LEU A 65 -0.42 12.91 -0.88
CA LEU A 65 -1.35 12.62 0.20
C LEU A 65 -2.38 11.53 -0.19
N PHE A 66 -2.98 11.65 -1.37
CA PHE A 66 -4.10 10.77 -1.77
C PHE A 66 -3.67 9.50 -2.52
N ALA A 67 -2.50 9.46 -3.14
CA ALA A 67 -2.04 8.27 -3.87
C ALA A 67 -1.96 7.02 -2.98
N PRO A 68 -1.40 7.07 -1.74
CA PRO A 68 -1.39 5.90 -0.87
C PRO A 68 -2.78 5.41 -0.50
N VAL A 69 -3.73 6.32 -0.26
CA VAL A 69 -5.13 6.00 0.04
C VAL A 69 -5.78 5.31 -1.16
N PHE A 70 -5.60 5.86 -2.35
CA PHE A 70 -6.15 5.29 -3.59
C PHE A 70 -5.60 3.89 -3.87
N VAL A 71 -4.27 3.72 -3.77
CA VAL A 71 -3.61 2.43 -3.98
C VAL A 71 -4.03 1.42 -2.90
N ALA A 72 -4.19 1.84 -1.65
CA ALA A 72 -4.68 0.97 -0.58
C ALA A 72 -6.12 0.49 -0.84
N ALA A 73 -7.00 1.38 -1.30
CA ALA A 73 -8.37 1.04 -1.65
C ALA A 73 -8.43 0.03 -2.80
N VAL A 74 -7.67 0.27 -3.88
CA VAL A 74 -7.54 -0.68 -5.00
C VAL A 74 -6.97 -2.01 -4.52
N GLY A 75 -5.92 -1.98 -3.69
CA GLY A 75 -5.32 -3.17 -3.09
C GLY A 75 -6.32 -3.97 -2.25
N ALA A 76 -7.16 -3.33 -1.46
CA ALA A 76 -8.22 -3.98 -0.69
C ALA A 76 -9.28 -4.62 -1.58
N LEU A 77 -9.72 -3.93 -2.64
CA LEU A 77 -10.67 -4.48 -3.61
C LEU A 77 -10.11 -5.72 -4.30
N LEU A 78 -8.86 -5.66 -4.78
CA LEU A 78 -8.21 -6.82 -5.39
C LEU A 78 -8.02 -7.97 -4.38
N SER A 79 -7.66 -7.65 -3.14
CA SER A 79 -7.47 -8.63 -2.07
C SER A 79 -8.78 -9.31 -1.66
N SER A 80 -9.92 -8.63 -1.82
CA SER A 80 -11.23 -9.20 -1.51
C SER A 80 -11.59 -10.43 -2.35
N LEU A 81 -11.02 -10.55 -3.56
CA LEU A 81 -11.20 -11.70 -4.44
C LEU A 81 -10.55 -12.99 -3.88
N MET A 82 -9.66 -12.84 -2.90
CA MET A 82 -8.93 -13.93 -2.27
C MET A 82 -9.55 -14.37 -0.93
N LEU A 83 -10.61 -13.71 -0.45
CA LEU A 83 -11.29 -14.11 0.79
C LEU A 83 -11.81 -15.55 0.70
N GLY A 84 -11.56 -16.35 1.74
CA GLY A 84 -12.00 -17.74 1.83
C GLY A 84 -11.19 -18.75 1.01
N ARG A 85 -10.12 -18.32 0.33
CA ARG A 85 -9.25 -19.21 -0.46
C ARG A 85 -8.05 -19.70 0.35
N ARG A 86 -7.55 -20.90 0.04
CA ARG A 86 -6.32 -21.44 0.67
C ARG A 86 -5.09 -20.66 0.20
N GLY A 87 -4.21 -20.29 1.14
CA GLY A 87 -2.98 -19.56 0.82
C GLY A 87 -3.20 -18.11 0.39
N ALA A 88 -4.39 -17.56 0.63
CA ALA A 88 -4.78 -16.21 0.27
C ALA A 88 -3.84 -15.15 0.87
N ARG A 89 -3.36 -15.34 2.11
CA ARG A 89 -2.35 -14.48 2.75
C ARG A 89 -1.07 -14.39 1.92
N ARG A 90 -0.58 -15.54 1.45
CA ARG A 90 0.68 -15.62 0.70
C ARG A 90 0.52 -14.94 -0.67
N VAL A 91 -0.60 -15.18 -1.34
CA VAL A 91 -0.90 -14.56 -2.65
C VAL A 91 -1.01 -13.05 -2.51
N VAL A 92 -1.76 -12.53 -1.54
CA VAL A 92 -1.92 -11.08 -1.34
C VAL A 92 -0.59 -10.42 -0.95
N TYR A 93 0.19 -11.04 -0.06
CA TYR A 93 1.49 -10.50 0.35
C TYR A 93 2.48 -10.43 -0.82
N TRP A 94 2.67 -11.53 -1.55
CA TRP A 94 3.62 -11.58 -2.67
C TRP A 94 3.14 -10.79 -3.87
N GLY A 95 1.84 -10.82 -4.18
CA GLY A 95 1.25 -9.98 -5.24
C GLY A 95 1.43 -8.49 -4.95
N GLY A 96 1.10 -8.05 -3.73
CA GLY A 96 1.31 -6.67 -3.31
C GLY A 96 2.78 -6.26 -3.30
N THR A 97 3.68 -7.15 -2.86
CA THR A 97 5.12 -6.91 -2.88
C THR A 97 5.66 -6.80 -4.30
N PHE A 98 5.22 -7.65 -5.22
CA PHE A 98 5.62 -7.58 -6.62
C PHE A 98 5.17 -6.26 -7.28
N ILE A 99 3.93 -5.82 -7.01
CA ILE A 99 3.43 -4.52 -7.49
C ILE A 99 4.26 -3.36 -6.91
N ALA A 100 4.60 -3.41 -5.62
CA ALA A 100 5.44 -2.41 -4.99
C ALA A 100 6.85 -2.36 -5.61
N LEU A 101 7.45 -3.52 -5.90
CA LEU A 101 8.75 -3.60 -6.57
C LEU A 101 8.70 -3.03 -8.00
N LEU A 102 7.63 -3.30 -8.76
CA LEU A 102 7.42 -2.70 -10.08
C LEU A 102 7.23 -1.18 -10.00
N SER A 103 6.55 -0.70 -8.95
CA SER A 103 6.38 0.72 -8.71
C SER A 103 7.70 1.40 -8.35
N LEU A 104 8.50 0.76 -7.49
CA LEU A 104 9.83 1.22 -7.10
C LEU A 104 10.81 1.24 -8.28
N SER A 105 10.80 0.20 -9.13
CA SER A 105 11.69 0.13 -10.29
C SER A 105 11.43 1.29 -11.25
N ARG A 106 10.16 1.67 -11.47
CA ARG A 106 9.82 2.86 -12.27
C ARG A 106 10.37 4.15 -11.71
N ILE A 107 10.42 4.31 -10.39
CA ILE A 107 11.01 5.50 -9.73
C ILE A 107 12.53 5.52 -9.93
N LEU A 108 13.18 4.37 -9.78
CA LEU A 108 14.64 4.28 -9.89
C LEU A 108 15.12 4.41 -11.33
N MET A 109 14.34 3.91 -12.29
CA MET A 109 14.62 3.95 -13.74
C MET A 109 14.16 5.25 -14.42
N GLN A 110 13.96 6.33 -13.67
CA GLN A 110 13.64 7.64 -14.25
C GLN A 110 14.76 8.13 -15.19
N PRO A 111 14.41 8.94 -16.22
CA PRO A 111 15.38 9.51 -17.17
C PRO A 111 16.52 10.25 -16.47
N ALA A 112 17.68 10.35 -17.12
CA ALA A 112 18.89 10.96 -16.54
C ALA A 112 18.68 12.42 -16.08
N ASP A 113 17.70 13.12 -16.67
CA ASP A 113 17.34 14.49 -16.34
C ASP A 113 16.75 14.62 -14.92
N VAL A 114 16.27 13.53 -14.32
CA VAL A 114 15.77 13.53 -12.95
C VAL A 114 16.89 13.24 -11.95
N LEU A 115 17.12 14.20 -11.06
CA LEU A 115 18.07 14.12 -9.95
C LEU A 115 17.87 12.86 -9.09
N TRP A 116 18.98 12.23 -8.70
CA TRP A 116 18.96 11.06 -7.80
C TRP A 116 18.35 11.36 -6.43
N SER A 117 18.50 12.59 -5.94
CA SER A 117 17.85 13.03 -4.71
C SER A 117 16.32 12.89 -4.82
N THR A 118 15.72 13.41 -5.89
CA THR A 118 14.28 13.26 -6.17
C THR A 118 13.88 11.79 -6.19
N ARG A 119 14.65 10.91 -6.86
CA ARG A 119 14.34 9.48 -6.91
C ARG A 119 14.31 8.83 -5.53
N ILE A 120 15.31 9.11 -4.69
CA ILE A 120 15.38 8.58 -3.32
C ILE A 120 14.21 9.09 -2.49
N TRP A 121 13.93 10.39 -2.55
CA TRP A 121 12.83 10.99 -1.79
C TRP A 121 11.45 10.52 -2.26
N LEU A 122 11.28 10.18 -3.55
CA LEU A 122 10.06 9.57 -4.08
C LEU A 122 9.93 8.08 -3.75
N ALA A 123 11.06 7.37 -3.58
CA ALA A 123 11.05 5.96 -3.19
C ALA A 123 10.55 5.77 -1.75
N ILE A 124 10.84 6.71 -0.84
CA ILE A 124 10.44 6.62 0.57
C ILE A 124 8.90 6.50 0.75
N PRO A 125 8.06 7.38 0.18
CA PRO A 125 6.59 7.22 0.19
C PRO A 125 6.10 5.87 -0.31
N ASN A 126 6.77 5.31 -1.33
CA ASN A 126 6.44 4.00 -1.90
C ASN A 126 6.68 2.88 -0.89
N VAL A 127 7.85 2.91 -0.24
CA VAL A 127 8.22 1.96 0.81
C VAL A 127 7.30 2.08 2.02
N ILE A 128 6.97 3.30 2.46
CA ILE A 128 6.01 3.54 3.55
C ILE A 128 4.64 2.92 3.22
N THR A 129 4.14 3.18 2.01
CA THR A 129 2.85 2.63 1.55
C THR A 129 2.88 1.11 1.54
N TRP A 130 3.95 0.50 1.01
CA TRP A 130 4.10 -0.95 1.02
C TRP A 130 4.11 -1.51 2.45
N LEU A 131 4.92 -0.94 3.36
CA LEU A 131 5.05 -1.39 4.75
C LEU A 131 3.74 -1.33 5.53
N LEU A 132 2.94 -0.29 5.32
CA LEU A 132 1.70 -0.09 6.08
C LEU A 132 0.52 -0.84 5.49
N VAL A 133 0.41 -0.93 4.17
CA VAL A 133 -0.78 -1.43 3.49
C VAL A 133 -0.69 -2.93 3.24
N VAL A 134 0.39 -3.42 2.61
CA VAL A 134 0.47 -4.81 2.10
C VAL A 134 0.42 -5.84 3.22
N PRO A 135 1.20 -5.73 4.32
CA PRO A 135 1.12 -6.68 5.43
C PRO A 135 -0.25 -6.71 6.10
N GLN A 136 -0.92 -5.56 6.23
CA GLN A 136 -2.22 -5.45 6.89
C GLN A 136 -3.32 -6.12 6.07
N LEU A 137 -3.37 -5.86 4.75
CA LEU A 137 -4.31 -6.52 3.86
C LEU A 137 -4.06 -8.04 3.79
N ALA A 138 -2.79 -8.46 3.71
CA ALA A 138 -2.44 -9.87 3.70
C ALA A 138 -2.84 -10.58 5.00
N ARG A 139 -2.69 -9.91 6.15
CA ARG A 139 -3.13 -10.44 7.45
C ARG A 139 -4.63 -10.64 7.48
N ILE A 140 -5.42 -9.61 7.14
CA ILE A 140 -6.89 -9.67 7.17
C ILE A 140 -7.40 -10.75 6.23
N VAL A 141 -6.86 -10.85 5.01
CA VAL A 141 -7.25 -11.93 4.09
C VAL A 141 -6.83 -13.30 4.63
N GLY A 142 -5.66 -13.41 5.26
CA GLY A 142 -5.19 -14.63 5.90
C GLY A 142 -6.13 -15.15 6.99
N ASP A 143 -6.76 -14.24 7.73
CA ASP A 143 -7.73 -14.58 8.78
C ASP A 143 -9.04 -15.17 8.18
N SER A 144 -9.25 -15.11 6.86
CA SER A 144 -10.35 -15.79 6.17
C SER A 144 -10.02 -17.20 5.64
N GLU A 145 -8.78 -17.68 5.79
CA GLU A 145 -8.38 -18.94 5.16
C GLU A 145 -9.13 -20.16 5.75
N PRO A 146 -9.37 -21.23 4.97
CA PRO A 146 -10.02 -22.43 5.46
C PRO A 146 -9.26 -23.05 6.63
N GLY A 147 -9.89 -23.16 7.79
CA GLY A 147 -9.28 -23.64 9.03
C GLY A 147 -8.73 -22.55 9.96
N ALA A 148 -8.79 -21.27 9.56
CA ALA A 148 -8.44 -20.14 10.42
C ALA A 148 -9.51 -19.84 11.49
N SER A 149 -10.76 -20.24 11.26
CA SER A 149 -11.88 -20.08 12.20
C SER A 149 -12.61 -21.39 12.44
N VAL A 150 -13.21 -21.52 13.64
CA VAL A 150 -13.95 -22.70 14.08
C VAL A 150 -15.44 -22.40 14.13
N GLU A 151 -16.24 -23.36 13.70
CA GLU A 151 -17.69 -23.32 13.83
C GLU A 151 -18.04 -23.49 15.31
N ARG A 152 -18.52 -22.43 15.93
CA ARG A 152 -19.06 -22.45 17.28
C ARG A 152 -20.48 -21.94 17.18
N ASP A 153 -21.42 -22.79 17.55
CA ASP A 153 -22.78 -22.36 17.80
C ASP A 153 -22.71 -21.28 18.90
N ALA A 154 -23.34 -20.13 18.62
CA ALA A 154 -23.35 -18.99 19.53
C ALA A 154 -24.13 -19.30 20.81
#